data_AF-A0A7X4Y421-F1
#
_entry.id   AF-A0A7X4Y421-F1
#
_cell.length_a   1.000
_cell.length_b   1.000
_cell.length_c   1.000
_cell.angle_alpha   90.00
_cell.angle_beta   90.00
_cell.angle_gamma   90.00
#
_symmetry.space_group_name_H-M   'P 1'
#
loop_
_entity.id
_entity.type
_entity.pdbx_description
1 polymer ?
#
loop_
_entity_poly.entity_id
_entity_poly.type
_entity_poly.pdbx_seq_one_letter_code
_entity_poly.pdbx_strand_id
1 'polypeptide(L)'
;MFVRSRVSALLLASTLAACSGGKTREDALLFRLTDPVGDDHGDGELLYPRRTDLGRGDLDVVSVAAFADDEATRFEVTFAHPIAKPSRAQAVDLEGATVAERARHGFYTFNVDLYVDQDRVPGSGRTDTLPGRGLTLAPDSGWEKAVVLTPRPYEAREALRKTWRQAALDAYEKKSGGIGGKVEAELNAATEQELEARVFFPTLIQVSGRTVVFRVPDRFLGGHASADWGYGVAVTGATIERRVALGGMFGGDTNANPRLMAMGIVPGEPPSGDRFGGGRKGDPSQSPVVDLLVAQGTTQEEVLGASRPAWSAVVPSGKAVAAPATAGTVEDAGVTVDAPDAGAMAEDAGVVGPSSPAP
;
A
#
# COMPACT_ATOMS: atom_id res chain seq x y z
N MET A 1 -23.77 -62.69 47.37
CA MET A 1 -23.65 -62.50 48.83
C MET A 1 -22.32 -61.82 49.08
N PHE A 2 -22.33 -60.70 49.82
CA PHE A 2 -21.19 -59.85 50.26
C PHE A 2 -20.48 -58.98 49.20
N VAL A 3 -20.04 -57.75 49.48
CA VAL A 3 -20.60 -56.51 50.08
C VAL A 3 -19.48 -55.47 49.92
N ARG A 4 -19.83 -54.29 49.39
CA ARG A 4 -19.24 -52.93 49.53
C ARG A 4 -17.74 -52.75 49.85
N SER A 5 -17.11 -51.86 49.08
CA SER A 5 -16.62 -50.59 49.66
C SER A 5 -16.55 -49.49 48.61
N ARG A 6 -17.15 -48.35 48.92
CA ARG A 6 -17.08 -47.09 48.19
C ARG A 6 -15.87 -46.32 48.70
N VAL A 7 -15.04 -45.79 47.80
CA VAL A 7 -14.20 -44.63 48.10
C VAL A 7 -14.43 -43.59 47.00
N SER A 8 -15.25 -42.59 47.34
CA SER A 8 -15.20 -41.27 46.72
C SER A 8 -13.91 -40.60 47.15
N ALA A 9 -13.15 -40.03 46.21
CA ALA A 9 -12.14 -39.04 46.53
C ALA A 9 -11.90 -38.10 45.34
N LEU A 10 -12.43 -36.89 45.52
CA LEU A 10 -11.88 -35.60 45.07
C LEU A 10 -11.76 -35.34 43.56
N LEU A 11 -12.74 -34.55 43.10
CA LEU A 11 -12.56 -33.41 42.20
C LEU A 11 -11.19 -32.73 42.40
N LEU A 12 -10.31 -32.81 41.40
CA LEU A 12 -9.35 -31.75 41.11
C LEU A 12 -9.72 -31.15 39.76
N ALA A 13 -10.59 -30.14 39.81
CA ALA A 13 -10.72 -29.16 38.75
C ALA A 13 -9.48 -28.26 38.81
N SER A 14 -8.44 -28.62 38.05
CA SER A 14 -7.28 -27.75 37.85
C SER A 14 -7.63 -26.71 36.78
N THR A 15 -8.22 -25.60 37.21
CA THR A 15 -8.33 -24.36 36.44
C THR A 15 -6.93 -23.80 36.21
N LEU A 16 -6.31 -24.16 35.09
CA LEU A 16 -5.26 -23.35 34.46
C LEU A 16 -5.93 -22.37 33.49
N ALA A 17 -6.61 -21.38 34.07
CA ALA A 17 -6.85 -20.13 33.35
C ALA A 17 -5.53 -19.35 33.40
N ALA A 18 -4.66 -19.62 32.42
CA ALA A 18 -3.51 -18.78 32.20
C ALA A 18 -4.02 -17.37 31.82
N CYS A 19 -3.91 -16.44 32.75
CA CYS A 19 -3.96 -15.00 32.45
C CYS A 19 -2.72 -14.64 31.62
N SER A 20 -2.69 -15.02 30.35
CA SER A 20 -1.90 -14.29 29.37
C SER A 20 -2.76 -13.12 28.93
N GLY A 21 -2.56 -11.96 29.57
CA GLY A 21 -3.02 -10.66 29.05
C GLY A 21 -2.28 -10.29 27.76
N GLY A 22 -2.30 -11.18 26.77
CA GLY A 22 -1.78 -10.91 25.45
C GLY A 22 -2.67 -9.85 24.83
N LYS A 23 -2.11 -8.66 24.58
CA LYS A 23 -2.79 -7.62 23.80
C LYS A 23 -3.30 -8.28 22.52
N THR A 24 -4.61 -8.24 22.31
CA THR A 24 -5.19 -8.69 21.05
C THR A 24 -4.74 -7.75 19.94
N ARG A 25 -4.83 -8.20 18.70
CA ARG A 25 -4.52 -7.36 17.52
C ARG A 25 -5.35 -6.06 17.50
N GLU A 26 -6.58 -6.12 17.99
CA GLU A 26 -7.47 -4.95 18.12
C GLU A 26 -7.03 -3.99 19.23
N ASP A 27 -6.42 -4.51 20.30
CA ASP A 27 -5.84 -3.67 21.36
C ASP A 27 -4.65 -2.87 20.83
N ALA A 28 -3.85 -3.48 19.95
CA ALA A 28 -2.70 -2.84 19.33
C ALA A 28 -3.05 -1.89 18.17
N LEU A 29 -4.26 -1.96 17.60
CA LEU A 29 -4.66 -1.07 16.50
C LEU A 29 -4.61 0.40 16.97
N LEU A 30 -3.89 1.25 16.24
CA LEU A 30 -3.82 2.69 16.47
C LEU A 30 -4.89 3.40 15.63
N PHE A 31 -4.90 3.12 14.33
CA PHE A 31 -5.90 3.61 13.39
C PHE A 31 -5.95 2.76 12.12
N ARG A 32 -7.00 3.02 11.31
CA ARG A 32 -7.15 2.47 9.96
C ARG A 32 -7.64 3.57 9.01
N LEU A 33 -6.99 3.67 7.87
CA LEU A 33 -7.44 4.37 6.68
C LEU A 33 -8.02 3.34 5.70
N THR A 34 -9.06 3.74 4.99
CA THR A 34 -9.74 2.94 3.97
C THR A 34 -9.82 3.74 2.69
N ASP A 35 -9.65 3.04 1.58
CA ASP A 35 -9.82 3.59 0.24
C ASP A 35 -10.91 2.80 -0.50
N PRO A 36 -11.54 3.40 -1.53
CA PRO A 36 -12.41 2.67 -2.44
C PRO A 36 -11.70 1.47 -3.10
N VAL A 37 -12.49 0.61 -3.73
CA VAL A 37 -11.96 -0.49 -4.54
C VAL A 37 -12.11 -0.07 -6.01
N GLY A 38 -11.06 -0.27 -6.80
CA GLY A 38 -11.05 -0.11 -8.24
C GLY A 38 -10.72 1.30 -8.73
N ASP A 39 -10.11 2.14 -7.90
CA ASP A 39 -9.64 3.49 -8.24
C ASP A 39 -8.14 3.59 -8.56
N ASP A 40 -7.51 2.45 -8.84
CA ASP A 40 -6.11 2.35 -9.27
C ASP A 40 -5.86 2.77 -10.74
N HIS A 41 -6.49 3.86 -11.17
CA HIS A 41 -6.44 4.38 -12.54
C HIS A 41 -5.92 5.81 -12.62
N GLY A 42 -5.17 6.27 -11.62
CA GLY A 42 -4.53 7.58 -11.63
C GLY A 42 -5.53 8.71 -11.85
N ASP A 43 -5.32 9.53 -12.88
CA ASP A 43 -6.23 10.61 -13.26
C ASP A 43 -7.48 10.15 -14.06
N GLY A 44 -7.73 8.83 -14.11
CA GLY A 44 -8.83 8.20 -14.83
C GLY A 44 -8.41 7.61 -16.18
N GLU A 45 -7.30 8.06 -16.75
CA GLU A 45 -6.83 7.68 -18.08
C GLU A 45 -5.61 6.73 -18.04
N LEU A 46 -5.09 6.43 -16.85
CA LEU A 46 -3.87 5.64 -16.70
C LEU A 46 -4.04 4.22 -17.24
N LEU A 47 -3.08 3.79 -18.05
CA LEU A 47 -3.04 2.45 -18.61
C LEU A 47 -1.89 1.65 -17.99
N TYR A 48 -2.22 0.48 -17.44
CA TYR A 48 -1.24 -0.45 -16.88
C TYR A 48 -0.22 -0.91 -17.93
N PRO A 49 1.06 -1.12 -17.54
CA PRO A 49 2.10 -1.61 -18.44
C PRO A 49 1.72 -2.96 -19.04
N ARG A 50 2.22 -3.25 -20.25
CA ARG A 50 2.07 -4.58 -20.86
C ARG A 50 2.97 -5.61 -20.19
N ARG A 51 2.54 -6.10 -19.03
CA ARG A 51 3.20 -7.11 -18.20
C ARG A 51 2.21 -8.14 -17.70
N THR A 52 2.68 -9.36 -17.45
CA THR A 52 1.84 -10.46 -16.94
C THR A 52 1.76 -10.50 -15.41
N ASP A 53 2.63 -9.75 -14.74
CA ASP A 53 2.80 -9.73 -13.28
C ASP A 53 2.35 -8.40 -12.64
N LEU A 54 1.78 -7.50 -13.43
CA LEU A 54 1.27 -6.20 -13.01
C LEU A 54 0.15 -5.76 -13.95
N GLY A 55 -1.10 -5.82 -13.48
CA GLY A 55 -2.30 -5.40 -14.20
C GLY A 55 -3.29 -4.63 -13.32
N ARG A 56 -4.44 -4.28 -13.89
CA ARG A 56 -5.50 -3.53 -13.20
C ARG A 56 -5.95 -4.26 -11.92
N GLY A 57 -6.10 -3.50 -10.85
CA GLY A 57 -6.41 -3.92 -9.48
C GLY A 57 -5.19 -4.36 -8.66
N ASP A 58 -4.00 -4.52 -9.28
CA ASP A 58 -2.82 -5.00 -8.54
C ASP A 58 -2.16 -3.91 -7.68
N LEU A 59 -2.43 -2.62 -7.97
CA LEU A 59 -1.91 -1.47 -7.20
C LEU A 59 -2.99 -0.71 -6.42
N ASP A 60 -4.22 -1.24 -6.40
CA ASP A 60 -5.37 -0.74 -5.65
C ASP A 60 -5.20 -1.03 -4.15
N VAL A 61 -4.91 -0.01 -3.35
CA VAL A 61 -4.77 -0.06 -1.89
C VAL A 61 -6.12 0.21 -1.24
N VAL A 62 -6.71 -0.81 -0.66
CA VAL A 62 -8.02 -0.70 0.00
C VAL A 62 -7.93 -0.31 1.49
N SER A 63 -6.75 -0.47 2.11
CA SER A 63 -6.57 -0.09 3.52
C SER A 63 -5.11 0.08 3.94
N VAL A 64 -4.86 1.10 4.76
CA VAL A 64 -3.62 1.27 5.54
C VAL A 64 -3.96 1.25 7.02
N ALA A 65 -3.35 0.34 7.79
CA ALA A 65 -3.55 0.26 9.24
C ALA A 65 -2.23 0.38 9.99
N ALA A 66 -2.26 1.07 11.12
CA ALA A 66 -1.12 1.20 12.03
C ALA A 66 -1.40 0.48 13.34
N PHE A 67 -0.42 -0.24 13.85
CA PHE A 67 -0.48 -0.97 15.11
C PHE A 67 0.71 -0.61 15.99
N ALA A 68 0.47 -0.47 17.29
CA ALA A 68 1.53 -0.38 18.29
C ALA A 68 2.29 -1.71 18.35
N ASP A 69 3.62 -1.66 18.28
CA ASP A 69 4.48 -2.84 18.19
C ASP A 69 5.85 -2.59 18.86
N ASP A 70 5.88 -2.77 20.18
CA ASP A 70 7.02 -2.49 21.07
C ASP A 70 7.51 -1.03 20.98
N GLU A 71 8.70 -0.78 20.45
CA GLU A 71 9.29 0.56 20.21
C GLU A 71 9.18 0.97 18.73
N ALA A 72 8.13 0.48 18.07
CA ALA A 72 7.86 0.76 16.68
C ALA A 72 6.34 0.81 16.42
N THR A 73 6.00 1.42 15.29
CA THR A 73 4.70 1.24 14.65
C THR A 73 4.81 0.19 13.56
N ARG A 74 3.95 -0.82 13.61
CA ARG A 74 3.74 -1.76 12.50
C ARG A 74 2.67 -1.20 11.57
N PHE A 75 3.03 -0.93 10.33
CA PHE A 75 2.09 -0.57 9.28
C PHE A 75 1.74 -1.80 8.46
N GLU A 76 0.47 -1.88 8.07
CA GLU A 76 -0.06 -2.89 7.17
C GLU A 76 -0.80 -2.21 6.03
N VAL A 77 -0.32 -2.41 4.81
CA VAL A 77 -0.97 -1.92 3.58
C VAL A 77 -1.60 -3.11 2.88
N THR A 78 -2.90 -3.02 2.64
CA THR A 78 -3.70 -4.10 2.04
C THR A 78 -4.18 -3.66 0.68
N PHE A 79 -3.89 -4.47 -0.33
CA PHE A 79 -4.33 -4.28 -1.71
C PHE A 79 -5.63 -5.04 -2.00
N ALA A 80 -6.36 -4.65 -3.04
CA ALA A 80 -7.54 -5.39 -3.50
C ALA A 80 -7.16 -6.80 -3.97
N HIS A 81 -6.08 -6.91 -4.74
CA HIS A 81 -5.56 -8.17 -5.28
C HIS A 81 -4.34 -8.72 -4.51
N PRO A 82 -4.07 -10.04 -4.62
CA PRO A 82 -2.84 -10.63 -4.09
C PRO A 82 -1.59 -10.00 -4.69
N ILE A 83 -0.60 -9.71 -3.85
CA ILE A 83 0.69 -9.16 -4.28
C ILE A 83 1.43 -10.21 -5.10
N ALA A 84 1.87 -9.81 -6.30
CA ALA A 84 2.65 -10.65 -7.20
C ALA A 84 3.94 -11.12 -6.51
N LYS A 85 4.12 -12.44 -6.43
CA LYS A 85 5.35 -13.03 -5.88
C LYS A 85 6.46 -13.02 -6.92
N PRO A 86 7.68 -12.59 -6.57
CA PRO A 86 8.79 -12.65 -7.49
C PRO A 86 9.09 -14.11 -7.81
N SER A 87 8.95 -14.48 -9.09
CA SER A 87 9.26 -15.84 -9.54
C SER A 87 10.75 -15.97 -9.86
N ARG A 88 11.35 -17.14 -9.59
CA ARG A 88 12.72 -17.46 -10.04
C ARG A 88 12.84 -17.68 -11.55
N ALA A 89 11.70 -17.72 -12.26
CA ALA A 89 11.63 -18.00 -13.70
C ALA A 89 11.66 -16.74 -14.57
N GLN A 90 11.50 -15.53 -14.00
CA GLN A 90 11.56 -14.27 -14.74
C GLN A 90 13.00 -13.71 -14.81
N ALA A 91 13.31 -13.18 -16.00
CA ALA A 91 14.62 -13.15 -16.65
C ALA A 91 15.84 -12.70 -15.82
N VAL A 92 16.90 -13.43 -16.16
CA VAL A 92 18.33 -13.20 -15.96
C VAL A 92 18.73 -11.94 -16.73
N ASP A 93 19.23 -10.91 -16.04
CA ASP A 93 19.85 -9.76 -16.71
C ASP A 93 21.22 -10.14 -17.29
N LEU A 94 21.89 -9.23 -18.00
CA LEU A 94 23.25 -9.45 -18.54
C LEU A 94 24.28 -9.82 -17.44
N GLU A 95 23.95 -9.60 -16.16
CA GLU A 95 24.78 -9.92 -15.00
C GLU A 95 24.40 -11.24 -14.32
N GLY A 96 23.37 -11.95 -14.80
CA GLY A 96 22.98 -13.25 -14.25
C GLY A 96 21.93 -13.20 -13.14
N ALA A 97 21.46 -12.03 -12.70
CA ALA A 97 20.59 -11.91 -11.55
C ALA A 97 19.11 -12.13 -11.90
N THR A 98 18.41 -12.91 -11.08
CA THR A 98 16.98 -13.19 -11.18
C THR A 98 16.13 -12.10 -10.52
N VAL A 99 14.85 -11.99 -10.91
CA VAL A 99 13.89 -11.07 -10.25
C VAL A 99 13.80 -11.35 -8.74
N ALA A 100 13.87 -12.61 -8.32
CA ALA A 100 13.84 -13.00 -6.90
C ALA A 100 15.08 -12.52 -6.12
N GLU A 101 16.26 -12.48 -6.73
CA GLU A 101 17.49 -11.98 -6.10
C GLU A 101 17.50 -10.44 -5.97
N ARG A 102 16.75 -9.76 -6.83
CA ARG A 102 16.54 -8.30 -6.77
C ARG A 102 15.40 -7.93 -5.82
N ALA A 103 14.32 -8.71 -5.78
CA ALA A 103 13.13 -8.52 -4.94
C ALA A 103 13.30 -9.15 -3.55
N ARG A 104 14.39 -8.80 -2.85
CA ARG A 104 14.79 -9.43 -1.58
C ARG A 104 13.75 -9.32 -0.47
N HIS A 105 12.83 -8.37 -0.59
CA HIS A 105 11.76 -8.10 0.38
C HIS A 105 10.42 -8.72 0.01
N GLY A 106 10.35 -9.57 -1.02
CA GLY A 106 9.16 -10.36 -1.36
C GLY A 106 8.10 -9.66 -2.21
N PHE A 107 8.34 -8.41 -2.64
CA PHE A 107 7.53 -7.65 -3.60
C PHE A 107 8.45 -6.85 -4.53
N TYR A 108 7.91 -6.43 -5.68
CA TYR A 108 8.75 -5.85 -6.73
C TYR A 108 8.02 -4.95 -7.75
N THR A 109 6.70 -4.82 -7.64
CA THR A 109 5.85 -4.16 -8.64
C THR A 109 5.37 -2.78 -8.21
N PHE A 110 5.50 -2.40 -6.94
CA PHE A 110 4.94 -1.17 -6.40
C PHE A 110 5.88 -0.44 -5.44
N ASN A 111 5.63 0.86 -5.24
CA ASN A 111 6.09 1.62 -4.08
C ASN A 111 4.86 2.19 -3.35
N VAL A 112 4.95 2.31 -2.03
CA VAL A 112 3.97 3.04 -1.21
C VAL A 112 4.70 4.10 -0.41
N ASP A 113 4.26 5.35 -0.55
CA ASP A 113 4.75 6.46 0.25
C ASP A 113 3.71 6.82 1.31
N LEU A 114 4.16 7.03 2.54
CA LEU A 114 3.37 7.63 3.61
C LEU A 114 4.03 8.95 4.01
N TYR A 115 3.41 10.07 3.61
CA TYR A 115 3.75 11.42 4.05
C TYR A 115 3.00 11.71 5.34
N VAL A 116 3.73 11.93 6.43
CA VAL A 116 3.18 12.08 7.78
C VAL A 116 3.35 13.53 8.23
N ASP A 117 2.21 14.19 8.38
CA ASP A 117 2.02 15.50 8.98
C ASP A 117 1.70 15.30 10.47
N GLN A 118 2.71 15.51 11.31
CA GLN A 118 2.64 15.19 12.73
C GLN A 118 2.04 16.32 13.56
N ASP A 119 2.22 17.57 13.13
CA ASP A 119 1.84 18.75 13.90
C ASP A 119 0.57 19.44 13.39
N ARG A 120 0.12 19.14 12.16
CA ARG A 120 -1.06 19.72 11.51
C ARG A 120 -0.98 21.25 11.41
N VAL A 121 0.22 21.82 11.47
CA VAL A 121 0.44 23.26 11.45
C VAL A 121 0.69 23.71 10.01
N PRO A 122 -0.12 24.63 9.46
CA PRO A 122 0.13 25.13 8.11
C PRO A 122 1.54 25.72 7.94
N GLY A 123 2.29 25.17 6.99
CA GLY A 123 3.63 25.63 6.63
C GLY A 123 4.78 25.16 7.53
N SER A 124 4.56 24.27 8.50
CA SER A 124 5.63 23.64 9.30
C SER A 124 6.43 22.60 8.51
N GLY A 125 5.71 21.80 7.70
CA GLY A 125 6.23 20.67 6.96
C GLY A 125 6.60 20.96 5.50
N ARG A 126 7.14 19.93 4.84
CA ARG A 126 7.42 19.95 3.40
C ARG A 126 6.15 19.68 2.62
N THR A 127 5.94 20.40 1.51
CA THR A 127 4.78 20.19 0.64
C THR A 127 5.16 19.49 -0.66
N ASP A 128 6.44 19.43 -1.02
CA ASP A 128 6.89 18.66 -2.16
C ASP A 128 6.82 17.16 -1.87
N THR A 129 6.26 16.39 -2.80
CA THR A 129 6.40 14.92 -2.74
C THR A 129 7.80 14.49 -3.16
N LEU A 130 8.17 13.26 -2.77
CA LEU A 130 9.46 12.72 -3.14
C LEU A 130 9.63 12.64 -4.66
N PRO A 131 10.89 12.70 -5.15
CA PRO A 131 11.17 12.66 -6.57
C PRO A 131 10.46 11.51 -7.30
N GLY A 132 9.82 11.84 -8.42
CA GLY A 132 9.10 10.90 -9.27
C GLY A 132 7.61 10.77 -9.02
N ARG A 133 7.06 11.38 -7.95
CA ARG A 133 5.61 11.34 -7.65
C ARG A 133 4.84 12.44 -8.37
N GLY A 134 5.43 13.63 -8.49
CA GLY A 134 4.84 14.71 -9.31
C GLY A 134 3.59 15.35 -8.68
N LEU A 135 3.50 15.35 -7.36
CA LEU A 135 2.41 15.95 -6.59
C LEU A 135 2.94 16.96 -5.56
N THR A 136 2.05 17.79 -5.06
CA THR A 136 2.30 18.76 -4.00
C THR A 136 1.21 18.62 -2.94
N LEU A 137 1.58 18.52 -1.67
CA LEU A 137 0.63 18.53 -0.56
C LEU A 137 0.13 19.94 -0.27
N ALA A 138 -1.09 20.04 0.24
CA ALA A 138 -1.66 21.29 0.72
C ALA A 138 -0.80 21.90 1.84
N PRO A 139 -0.77 23.24 2.00
CA PRO A 139 0.06 23.89 3.01
C PRO A 139 -0.24 23.46 4.46
N ASP A 140 -1.48 23.06 4.75
CA ASP A 140 -1.96 22.52 6.02
C ASP A 140 -1.82 21.00 6.14
N SER A 141 -1.12 20.38 5.19
CA SER A 141 -0.83 18.96 5.09
C SER A 141 0.66 18.72 4.82
N GLY A 142 1.52 19.70 5.16
CA GLY A 142 2.96 19.56 5.00
C GLY A 142 3.47 18.40 5.87
N TRP A 143 4.44 17.64 5.36
CA TRP A 143 4.96 16.47 6.06
C TRP A 143 6.29 16.73 6.77
N GLU A 144 6.43 16.19 7.98
CA GLU A 144 7.69 16.16 8.73
C GLU A 144 8.45 14.87 8.45
N LYS A 145 7.71 13.78 8.22
CA LYS A 145 8.24 12.43 8.00
C LYS A 145 7.68 11.82 6.73
N ALA A 146 8.51 11.13 5.98
CA ALA A 146 8.11 10.28 4.87
C ALA A 146 8.58 8.85 5.12
N VAL A 147 7.68 7.87 4.99
CA VAL A 147 8.02 6.45 4.99
C VAL A 147 7.89 5.93 3.57
N VAL A 148 8.95 5.34 3.02
CA VAL A 148 9.03 4.95 1.62
C VAL A 148 9.21 3.45 1.51
N LEU A 149 8.11 2.73 1.34
CA LEU A 149 8.12 1.30 1.04
C LEU A 149 8.44 1.11 -0.43
N THR A 150 9.62 0.57 -0.73
CA THR A 150 10.10 0.36 -2.09
C THR A 150 10.87 -0.96 -2.18
N PRO A 151 10.89 -1.65 -3.34
CA PRO A 151 11.57 -2.93 -3.48
C PRO A 151 13.09 -2.86 -3.24
N ARG A 152 13.68 -1.66 -3.41
CA ARG A 152 15.13 -1.40 -3.32
C ARG A 152 15.42 -0.23 -2.36
N PRO A 153 15.22 -0.43 -1.05
CA PRO A 153 15.26 0.65 -0.07
C PRO A 153 16.64 1.31 0.03
N TYR A 154 17.72 0.54 -0.09
CA TYR A 154 19.08 1.08 -0.05
C TYR A 154 19.39 1.94 -1.27
N GLU A 155 19.02 1.49 -2.46
CA GLU A 155 19.28 2.23 -3.69
C GLU A 155 18.39 3.46 -3.81
N ALA A 156 17.14 3.39 -3.34
CA ALA A 156 16.27 4.55 -3.26
C ALA A 156 16.83 5.59 -2.26
N ARG A 157 17.31 5.16 -1.08
CA ARG A 157 17.99 6.06 -0.14
C ARG A 157 19.20 6.74 -0.77
N GLU A 158 20.07 5.97 -1.41
CA GLU A 158 21.27 6.50 -2.06
C GLU A 158 20.94 7.46 -3.21
N ALA A 159 19.91 7.18 -3.99
CA ALA A 159 19.41 8.08 -5.03
C ALA A 159 18.91 9.40 -4.43
N LEU A 160 18.08 9.33 -3.38
CA LEU A 160 17.56 10.50 -2.70
C LEU A 160 18.68 11.35 -2.10
N ARG A 161 19.65 10.72 -1.43
CA ARG A 161 20.83 11.41 -0.87
C ARG A 161 21.56 12.21 -1.94
N LYS A 162 21.80 11.61 -3.11
CA LYS A 162 22.46 12.28 -4.23
C LYS A 162 21.64 13.46 -4.74
N THR A 163 20.33 13.28 -4.91
CA THR A 163 19.43 14.35 -5.36
C THR A 163 19.41 15.53 -4.40
N TRP A 164 19.25 15.28 -3.10
CA TRP A 164 19.22 16.36 -2.10
C TRP A 164 20.57 17.04 -1.93
N ARG A 165 21.68 16.28 -2.00
CA ARG A 165 23.02 16.85 -2.00
C ARG A 165 23.21 17.80 -3.19
N GLN A 166 22.85 17.36 -4.39
CA GLN A 166 22.98 18.19 -5.58
C GLN A 166 22.13 19.45 -5.46
N ALA A 167 20.88 19.33 -4.99
CA ALA A 167 20.01 20.47 -4.78
C ALA A 167 20.58 21.47 -3.74
N ALA A 168 21.18 20.98 -2.66
CA ALA A 168 21.82 21.81 -1.65
C ALA A 168 23.05 22.56 -2.20
N LEU A 169 23.88 21.87 -2.99
CA LEU A 169 25.04 22.48 -3.66
C LEU A 169 24.60 23.54 -4.67
N ASP A 170 23.64 23.22 -5.54
CA ASP A 170 23.10 24.16 -6.54
C ASP A 170 22.48 25.40 -5.88
N ALA A 171 21.75 25.22 -4.77
CA ALA A 171 21.15 26.31 -4.02
C ALA A 171 22.21 27.20 -3.36
N TYR A 172 23.28 26.60 -2.82
CA TYR A 172 24.41 27.34 -2.27
C TYR A 172 25.15 28.12 -3.36
N GLU A 173 25.46 27.48 -4.49
CA GLU A 173 26.19 28.12 -5.59
C GLU A 173 25.43 29.33 -6.15
N LYS A 174 24.12 29.19 -6.34
CA LYS A 174 23.25 30.30 -6.77
C LYS A 174 23.26 31.48 -5.79
N LYS A 175 23.43 31.22 -4.49
CA LYS A 175 23.38 32.24 -3.42
C LYS A 175 24.74 32.86 -3.11
N SER A 176 25.81 32.07 -3.18
CA SER A 176 27.12 32.40 -2.60
C SER A 176 28.29 32.24 -3.58
N GLY A 177 28.05 31.72 -4.79
CA GLY A 177 29.09 31.50 -5.80
C GLY A 177 29.89 30.22 -5.54
N GLY A 178 31.20 30.28 -5.72
CA GLY A 178 32.06 29.08 -5.74
C GLY A 178 31.98 28.23 -4.46
N ILE A 179 31.97 26.92 -4.65
CA ILE A 179 31.93 25.93 -3.56
C ILE A 179 33.36 25.49 -3.22
N GLY A 180 33.80 25.77 -2.00
CA GLY A 180 35.05 25.23 -1.45
C GLY A 180 34.82 23.88 -0.77
N GLY A 181 35.87 23.04 -0.67
CA GLY A 181 35.75 21.68 -0.13
C GLY A 181 35.22 21.58 1.32
N LYS A 182 35.46 22.58 2.16
CA LYS A 182 34.88 22.63 3.52
C LYS A 182 33.36 22.83 3.48
N VAL A 183 32.89 23.77 2.67
CA VAL A 183 31.45 24.06 2.50
C VAL A 183 30.75 22.84 1.91
N GLU A 184 31.36 22.19 0.92
CA GLU A 184 30.82 20.96 0.35
C GLU A 184 30.65 19.87 1.42
N ALA A 185 31.65 19.66 2.28
CA ALA A 185 31.57 18.68 3.37
C ALA A 185 30.46 19.01 4.39
N GLU A 186 30.29 20.28 4.73
CA GLU A 186 29.23 20.75 5.64
C GLU A 186 27.83 20.56 5.04
N LEU A 187 27.64 20.90 3.77
CA LEU A 187 26.38 20.69 3.05
C LEU A 187 26.03 19.21 2.92
N ASN A 188 27.04 18.36 2.68
CA ASN A 188 26.86 16.91 2.63
C ASN A 188 26.41 16.35 3.98
N ALA A 189 27.04 16.77 5.08
CA ALA A 189 26.67 16.34 6.41
C ALA A 189 25.26 16.80 6.81
N ALA A 190 24.91 18.05 6.51
CA ALA A 190 23.58 18.60 6.76
C ALA A 190 22.50 17.86 5.95
N THR A 191 22.79 17.52 4.68
CA THR A 191 21.88 16.73 3.83
C THR A 191 21.65 15.34 4.39
N GLU A 192 22.70 14.65 4.87
CA GLU A 192 22.55 13.32 5.46
C GLU A 192 21.68 13.38 6.73
N GLN A 193 21.94 14.38 7.59
CA GLN A 193 21.14 14.58 8.80
C GLN A 193 19.67 14.89 8.47
N GLU A 194 19.40 15.72 7.46
CA GLU A 194 18.04 16.02 7.02
C GLU A 194 17.35 14.76 6.48
N LEU A 195 18.03 13.97 5.65
CA LEU A 195 17.49 12.73 5.09
C LEU A 195 17.13 11.74 6.20
N GLU A 196 18.01 11.52 7.17
CA GLU A 196 17.75 10.62 8.29
C GLU A 196 16.65 11.11 9.21
N ALA A 197 16.55 12.43 9.42
CA ALA A 197 15.51 13.01 10.25
C ALA A 197 14.12 12.92 9.60
N ARG A 198 14.06 12.94 8.25
CA ARG A 198 12.81 13.11 7.51
C ARG A 198 12.34 11.88 6.76
N VAL A 199 13.21 11.00 6.30
CA VAL A 199 12.83 9.91 5.39
C VAL A 199 13.31 8.56 5.92
N PHE A 200 12.37 7.63 6.06
CA PHE A 200 12.64 6.27 6.48
C PHE A 200 12.31 5.27 5.38
N PHE A 201 13.26 4.39 5.07
CA PHE A 201 13.11 3.29 4.12
C PHE A 201 13.04 1.97 4.90
N PRO A 202 11.85 1.36 5.05
CA PRO A 202 11.73 0.10 5.76
C PRO A 202 12.57 -1.01 5.11
N THR A 203 13.16 -1.87 5.94
CA THR A 203 13.95 -3.04 5.49
C THR A 203 13.44 -4.35 6.08
N LEU A 204 12.70 -4.28 7.19
CA LEU A 204 11.97 -5.39 7.79
C LEU A 204 10.56 -5.42 7.20
N ILE A 205 10.37 -6.20 6.15
CA ILE A 205 9.16 -6.25 5.33
C ILE A 205 8.68 -7.69 5.21
N GLN A 206 7.37 -7.89 5.34
CA GLN A 206 6.71 -9.18 5.17
C GLN A 206 5.54 -9.03 4.22
N VAL A 207 5.41 -9.95 3.26
CA VAL A 207 4.33 -9.97 2.27
C VAL A 207 3.53 -11.25 2.46
N SER A 208 2.21 -11.13 2.62
CA SER A 208 1.29 -12.25 2.78
C SER A 208 -0.01 -12.00 2.04
N GLY A 209 -0.28 -12.80 1.00
CA GLY A 209 -1.48 -12.64 0.17
C GLY A 209 -1.56 -11.25 -0.43
N ARG A 210 -2.52 -10.45 0.01
CA ARG A 210 -2.77 -9.06 -0.42
C ARG A 210 -2.16 -7.99 0.49
N THR A 211 -1.46 -8.37 1.54
CA THR A 211 -0.99 -7.44 2.57
C THR A 211 0.53 -7.40 2.62
N VAL A 212 1.08 -6.20 2.65
CA VAL A 212 2.48 -5.93 2.98
C VAL A 212 2.56 -5.27 4.36
N VAL A 213 3.47 -5.77 5.18
CA VAL A 213 3.68 -5.38 6.56
C VAL A 213 5.10 -4.88 6.72
N PHE A 214 5.28 -3.75 7.39
CA PHE A 214 6.59 -3.20 7.72
C PHE A 214 6.58 -2.46 9.05
N ARG A 215 7.75 -2.31 9.66
CA ARG A 215 7.92 -1.62 10.95
C ARG A 215 8.65 -0.30 10.76
N VAL A 216 8.18 0.73 11.47
CA VAL A 216 8.81 2.06 11.53
C VAL A 216 9.15 2.35 13.00
N PRO A 217 10.44 2.54 13.34
CA PRO A 217 10.84 2.77 14.73
C PRO A 217 10.25 4.06 15.31
N ASP A 218 9.85 4.02 16.58
CA ASP A 218 9.33 5.19 17.29
C ASP A 218 10.37 6.30 17.37
N ARG A 219 11.67 5.97 17.44
CA ARG A 219 12.76 6.97 17.39
C ARG A 219 12.75 7.83 16.12
N PHE A 220 12.17 7.34 15.01
CA PHE A 220 12.04 8.11 13.77
C PHE A 220 10.78 8.98 13.79
N LEU A 221 9.66 8.42 14.23
CA LEU A 221 8.36 9.10 14.32
C LEU A 221 8.21 9.99 15.58
N GLY A 222 9.10 9.90 16.56
CA GLY A 222 8.92 10.56 17.87
C GLY A 222 7.90 9.85 18.79
N GLY A 223 7.54 8.61 18.50
CA GLY A 223 6.52 7.82 19.19
C GLY A 223 5.78 6.90 18.24
N HIS A 224 4.75 6.19 18.72
CA HIS A 224 3.84 5.47 17.84
C HIS A 224 3.08 6.43 16.91
N ALA A 225 2.69 5.94 15.74
CA ALA A 225 1.85 6.70 14.82
C ALA A 225 0.50 7.06 15.48
N SER A 226 0.06 8.31 15.33
CA SER A 226 -1.15 8.80 15.98
C SER A 226 -2.32 8.92 15.01
N ALA A 227 -3.54 8.70 15.50
CA ALA A 227 -4.77 9.00 14.76
C ALA A 227 -5.01 10.50 14.57
N ASP A 228 -4.31 11.35 15.34
CA ASP A 228 -4.44 12.81 15.27
C ASP A 228 -3.52 13.44 14.19
N TRP A 229 -2.67 12.64 13.55
CA TRP A 229 -1.77 13.07 12.48
C TRP A 229 -2.45 13.00 11.11
N GLY A 230 -1.91 13.75 10.14
CA GLY A 230 -2.29 13.67 8.74
C GLY A 230 -1.42 12.66 7.99
N TYR A 231 -2.03 11.86 7.11
CA TYR A 231 -1.34 10.89 6.27
C TYR A 231 -1.69 11.10 4.79
N GLY A 232 -0.70 11.51 4.01
CA GLY A 232 -0.76 11.37 2.56
C GLY A 232 -0.25 9.99 2.17
N VAL A 233 -1.09 9.16 1.55
CA VAL A 233 -0.68 7.84 1.02
C VAL A 233 -0.76 7.84 -0.49
N ALA A 234 0.36 7.56 -1.15
CA ALA A 234 0.45 7.50 -2.61
C ALA A 234 1.13 6.21 -3.07
N VAL A 235 0.59 5.61 -4.12
CA VAL A 235 1.06 4.34 -4.70
C VAL A 235 1.55 4.57 -6.12
N THR A 236 2.74 4.05 -6.42
CA THR A 236 3.29 4.05 -7.78
C THR A 236 3.68 2.64 -8.18
N GLY A 237 3.71 2.36 -9.48
CA GLY A 237 4.43 1.19 -9.98
C GLY A 237 5.93 1.30 -9.67
N ALA A 238 6.61 0.16 -9.50
CA ALA A 238 8.05 0.11 -9.27
C ALA A 238 8.85 -0.36 -10.50
N THR A 239 10.00 0.26 -10.74
CA THR A 239 10.96 -0.15 -11.77
C THR A 239 12.26 -0.59 -11.11
N ILE A 240 12.56 -1.89 -11.15
CA ILE A 240 13.76 -2.48 -10.51
C ILE A 240 14.97 -2.51 -11.46
N GLU A 241 14.71 -2.48 -12.76
CA GLU A 241 15.73 -2.54 -13.78
C GLU A 241 16.63 -1.30 -13.73
N ARG A 242 17.94 -1.54 -13.60
CA ARG A 242 18.95 -0.52 -13.89
C ARG A 242 19.08 -0.46 -15.40
N ARG A 243 18.46 0.53 -16.05
CA ARG A 243 18.87 0.86 -17.41
C ARG A 243 20.21 1.57 -17.34
N VAL A 244 21.26 0.87 -17.76
CA VAL A 244 22.48 1.54 -18.22
C VAL A 244 22.10 2.24 -19.52
N ALA A 245 22.09 3.58 -19.52
CA ALA A 245 22.00 4.30 -20.77
C ALA A 245 23.29 4.06 -21.56
N LEU A 246 23.26 3.11 -22.51
CA LEU A 246 24.28 2.94 -23.56
C LEU A 246 24.12 4.04 -24.63
N GLY A 247 23.98 5.28 -24.17
CA GLY A 247 23.87 6.48 -24.97
C GLY A 247 25.06 7.36 -24.65
N GLY A 248 26.13 7.16 -25.41
CA GLY A 248 27.36 7.94 -25.31
C GLY A 248 28.55 7.02 -25.27
N MET A 249 29.23 6.89 -26.40
CA MET A 249 30.62 6.41 -26.51
C MET A 249 31.62 7.31 -25.71
N PHE A 250 31.10 8.10 -24.75
CA PHE A 250 31.62 9.31 -24.09
C PHE A 250 30.91 9.51 -22.72
N GLY A 251 31.28 8.74 -21.69
CA GLY A 251 30.76 8.97 -20.33
C GLY A 251 29.27 8.68 -20.18
N GLY A 252 28.91 7.40 -20.07
CA GLY A 252 27.55 6.99 -19.75
C GLY A 252 27.15 7.52 -18.37
N ASP A 253 26.10 8.33 -18.34
CA ASP A 253 25.49 8.77 -17.09
C ASP A 253 24.80 7.56 -16.44
N THR A 254 25.45 6.97 -15.44
CA THR A 254 24.93 5.85 -14.63
C THR A 254 23.81 6.29 -13.68
N ASN A 255 23.05 7.31 -14.08
CA ASN A 255 22.26 8.11 -13.15
C ASN A 255 21.27 7.21 -12.43
N ALA A 256 21.38 7.21 -11.09
CA ALA A 256 20.45 6.53 -10.20
C ALA A 256 19.04 6.93 -10.62
N ASN A 257 18.09 5.99 -10.64
CA ASN A 257 16.72 6.29 -11.03
C ASN A 257 16.23 7.54 -10.25
N PRO A 258 16.13 8.72 -10.88
CA PRO A 258 15.91 9.97 -10.16
C PRO A 258 14.48 10.05 -9.60
N ARG A 259 13.66 9.04 -9.92
CA ARG A 259 12.26 8.91 -9.51
C ARG A 259 12.09 7.99 -8.31
N LEU A 260 13.17 7.66 -7.60
CA LEU A 260 13.17 6.74 -6.46
C LEU A 260 12.37 5.47 -6.76
N MET A 261 12.73 4.80 -7.85
CA MET A 261 12.10 3.57 -8.32
C MET A 261 10.65 3.70 -8.79
N ALA A 262 10.06 4.89 -8.83
CA ALA A 262 8.74 5.10 -9.41
C ALA A 262 8.77 4.90 -10.93
N MET A 263 7.88 4.05 -11.39
CA MET A 263 7.59 3.82 -12.80
C MET A 263 7.04 5.10 -13.42
N GLY A 264 7.51 5.44 -14.61
CA GLY A 264 7.02 6.64 -15.32
C GLY A 264 5.71 6.40 -16.05
N ILE A 265 5.03 7.49 -16.40
CA ILE A 265 3.90 7.50 -17.34
C ILE A 265 4.32 8.10 -18.68
N VAL A 266 3.72 7.64 -19.79
CA VAL A 266 3.92 8.19 -21.14
C VAL A 266 2.59 8.31 -21.89
N PRO A 267 2.51 9.18 -22.90
CA PRO A 267 1.27 9.34 -23.66
C PRO A 267 0.84 8.13 -24.48
N GLY A 268 -0.47 7.87 -24.49
CA GLY A 268 -1.08 6.78 -25.24
C GLY A 268 -0.79 5.40 -24.65
N GLU A 269 -0.78 4.37 -25.49
CA GLU A 269 -0.48 3.00 -25.08
C GLU A 269 0.94 2.88 -24.49
N PRO A 270 1.13 2.13 -23.39
CA PRO A 270 2.45 1.93 -22.81
C PRO A 270 3.36 1.26 -23.84
N PRO A 271 4.55 1.79 -24.17
CA PRO A 271 5.41 1.25 -25.22
C PRO A 271 6.08 -0.07 -24.81
N SER A 272 6.19 -0.32 -23.50
CA SER A 272 6.96 -1.40 -22.89
C SER A 272 6.44 -1.71 -21.49
N GLY A 273 7.00 -2.73 -20.83
CA GLY A 273 6.60 -3.13 -19.47
C GLY A 273 7.11 -2.21 -18.34
N ASP A 274 7.98 -1.24 -18.63
CA ASP A 274 8.62 -0.39 -17.61
C ASP A 274 7.95 0.97 -17.42
N ARG A 275 6.79 1.22 -18.06
CA ARG A 275 6.06 2.49 -17.98
C ARG A 275 4.55 2.28 -18.08
N PHE A 276 3.79 3.14 -17.39
CA PHE A 276 2.37 3.32 -17.60
C PHE A 276 2.10 4.06 -18.92
N GLY A 277 0.96 3.78 -19.54
CA GLY A 277 0.37 4.58 -20.61
C GLY A 277 -0.69 5.55 -20.06
N GLY A 278 -1.42 6.21 -20.97
CA GLY A 278 -2.49 7.15 -20.59
C GLY A 278 -2.00 8.58 -20.35
N GLY A 279 -0.71 8.86 -20.55
CA GLY A 279 -0.14 10.17 -20.30
C GLY A 279 -0.71 11.27 -21.21
N ARG A 280 -0.79 12.48 -20.69
CA ARG A 280 -1.19 13.68 -21.41
C ARG A 280 -0.05 14.15 -22.31
N LYS A 281 -0.33 14.27 -23.60
CA LYS A 281 0.66 14.72 -24.59
C LYS A 281 1.12 16.14 -24.25
N GLY A 282 2.43 16.31 -24.07
CA GLY A 282 3.02 17.62 -23.77
C GLY A 282 3.06 17.98 -22.28
N ASP A 283 2.60 17.11 -21.37
CA ASP A 283 2.76 17.29 -19.93
C ASP A 283 3.79 16.28 -19.36
N PRO A 284 5.09 16.61 -19.37
CA PRO A 284 6.11 15.73 -18.78
C PRO A 284 6.05 15.67 -17.25
N SER A 285 5.22 16.48 -16.62
CA SER A 285 5.10 16.62 -15.17
C SER A 285 3.89 15.88 -14.59
N GLN A 286 3.08 15.23 -15.43
CA GLN A 286 1.98 14.39 -14.96
C GLN A 286 2.48 13.36 -13.95
N SER A 287 1.73 13.23 -12.86
CA SER A 287 1.98 12.25 -11.82
C SER A 287 1.81 10.83 -12.37
N PRO A 288 2.76 9.91 -12.13
CA PRO A 288 2.58 8.49 -12.40
C PRO A 288 1.97 7.72 -11.22
N VAL A 289 1.44 8.44 -10.21
CA VAL A 289 0.69 7.83 -9.11
C VAL A 289 -0.54 7.14 -9.68
N VAL A 290 -0.71 5.89 -9.28
CA VAL A 290 -1.76 5.00 -9.77
C VAL A 290 -2.96 5.01 -8.84
N ASP A 291 -2.67 5.10 -7.54
CA ASP A 291 -3.63 5.08 -6.47
C ASP A 291 -3.20 6.05 -5.34
N LEU A 292 -4.15 6.76 -4.76
CA LEU A 292 -3.97 7.92 -3.91
C LEU A 292 -5.14 8.06 -2.94
N LEU A 293 -4.86 7.87 -1.65
CA LEU A 293 -5.87 8.11 -0.63
C LEU A 293 -6.19 9.62 -0.56
N VAL A 294 -7.47 9.95 -0.70
CA VAL A 294 -7.97 11.33 -0.68
C VAL A 294 -8.93 11.59 0.47
N ALA A 295 -9.01 12.86 0.88
CA ALA A 295 -9.96 13.28 1.91
C ALA A 295 -11.41 13.12 1.45
N GLN A 296 -12.33 12.91 2.40
CA GLN A 296 -13.75 12.77 2.12
C GLN A 296 -14.28 13.95 1.30
N GLY A 297 -14.98 13.66 0.20
CA GLY A 297 -15.54 14.66 -0.70
C GLY A 297 -14.60 15.14 -1.80
N THR A 298 -13.35 14.66 -1.83
CA THR A 298 -12.43 14.81 -2.97
C THR A 298 -12.34 13.48 -3.70
N THR A 299 -12.06 13.50 -5.01
CA THR A 299 -11.71 12.28 -5.76
C THR A 299 -10.25 12.28 -6.17
N GLN A 300 -9.70 11.09 -6.39
CA GLN A 300 -8.33 10.96 -6.86
C GLN A 300 -8.12 11.68 -8.21
N GLU A 301 -9.06 11.58 -9.14
CA GLU A 301 -8.97 12.17 -10.47
C GLU A 301 -8.93 13.69 -10.41
N GLU A 302 -9.60 14.30 -9.42
CA GLU A 302 -9.49 15.74 -9.19
C GLU A 302 -8.06 16.13 -8.80
N VAL A 303 -7.40 15.35 -7.95
CA VAL A 303 -6.04 15.61 -7.46
C VAL A 303 -4.98 15.29 -8.52
N LEU A 304 -5.14 14.19 -9.25
CA LEU A 304 -4.17 13.72 -10.26
C LEU A 304 -4.39 14.33 -11.65
N GLY A 305 -5.58 14.90 -11.89
CA GLY A 305 -5.97 15.53 -13.15
C GLY A 305 -5.16 16.77 -13.51
N ALA A 306 -5.45 17.39 -14.66
CA ALA A 306 -4.57 18.42 -15.23
C ALA A 306 -4.28 19.64 -14.34
N SER A 307 -5.24 20.05 -13.50
CA SER A 307 -5.09 21.17 -12.56
C SER A 307 -4.11 20.87 -11.42
N ARG A 308 -3.97 19.60 -11.03
CA ARG A 308 -3.14 19.12 -9.90
C ARG A 308 -3.23 20.06 -8.69
N PRO A 309 -4.43 20.21 -8.11
CA PRO A 309 -4.57 20.97 -6.89
C PRO A 309 -3.68 20.37 -5.79
N ALA A 310 -3.37 21.18 -4.78
CA ALA A 310 -2.60 20.69 -3.66
C ALA A 310 -3.39 19.61 -2.90
N TRP A 311 -2.75 18.46 -2.67
CA TRP A 311 -3.36 17.28 -2.08
C TRP A 311 -3.39 17.35 -0.55
N SER A 312 -4.57 17.24 0.04
CA SER A 312 -4.71 17.21 1.51
C SER A 312 -4.46 15.81 2.07
N ALA A 313 -3.69 15.74 3.15
CA ALA A 313 -3.46 14.50 3.88
C ALA A 313 -4.75 14.04 4.60
N VAL A 314 -4.95 12.73 4.69
CA VAL A 314 -6.12 12.14 5.35
C VAL A 314 -5.84 12.01 6.85
N VAL A 315 -6.77 12.49 7.67
CA VAL A 315 -6.73 12.27 9.12
C VAL A 315 -7.59 11.04 9.45
N PRO A 316 -7.04 10.01 10.10
CA PRO A 316 -7.80 8.84 10.47
C PRO A 316 -8.96 9.21 11.40
N SER A 317 -10.14 8.66 11.13
CA SER A 317 -11.18 8.62 12.16
C SER A 317 -10.68 7.71 13.30
N GLY A 318 -10.37 8.27 14.47
CA GLY A 318 -9.92 7.49 15.64
C GLY A 318 -10.85 6.30 15.92
N LYS A 319 -10.31 5.20 16.50
CA LYS A 319 -10.95 3.87 16.69
C LYS A 319 -12.49 3.85 16.53
N ALA A 320 -12.96 3.86 15.29
CA ALA A 320 -14.31 3.42 14.98
C ALA A 320 -14.20 1.92 14.68
N VAL A 321 -14.54 1.11 15.68
CA VAL A 321 -14.79 -0.32 15.47
C VAL A 321 -16.00 -0.39 14.54
N ALA A 322 -15.76 -0.65 13.25
CA ALA A 322 -16.84 -0.97 12.34
C ALA A 322 -17.53 -2.22 12.89
N ALA A 323 -18.75 -2.05 13.40
CA ALA A 323 -19.60 -3.18 13.74
C ALA A 323 -19.79 -4.01 12.46
N PRO A 324 -19.65 -5.35 12.51
CA PRO A 324 -19.95 -6.16 11.35
C PRO A 324 -21.39 -5.86 10.94
N ALA A 325 -21.59 -5.52 9.67
CA ALA A 325 -22.91 -5.36 9.10
C ALA A 325 -23.71 -6.63 9.40
N THR A 326 -24.68 -6.52 10.31
CA THR A 326 -25.64 -7.58 10.58
C THR A 326 -26.36 -7.83 9.28
N ALA A 327 -26.13 -9.01 8.70
CA ALA A 327 -26.94 -9.54 7.62
C ALA A 327 -28.41 -9.36 8.01
N GLY A 328 -29.14 -8.60 7.20
CA GLY A 328 -30.54 -8.30 7.44
C GLY A 328 -31.31 -9.59 7.67
N THR A 329 -31.97 -9.66 8.82
CA THR A 329 -32.99 -10.63 9.13
C THR A 329 -34.07 -10.52 8.06
N VAL A 330 -34.25 -11.58 7.27
CA VAL A 330 -35.42 -11.71 6.41
C VAL A 330 -36.60 -11.91 7.35
N GLU A 331 -37.51 -10.93 7.39
CA GLU A 331 -38.82 -11.09 8.02
C GLU A 331 -39.57 -12.18 7.24
N ASP A 332 -39.67 -13.36 7.85
CA ASP A 332 -40.54 -14.44 7.39
C ASP A 332 -41.99 -14.08 7.77
N ALA A 333 -42.75 -13.65 6.77
CA ALA A 333 -44.17 -13.40 6.89
C ALA A 333 -44.89 -14.73 7.15
N GLY A 334 -45.41 -14.86 8.37
CA GLY A 334 -46.10 -16.06 8.82
C GLY A 334 -47.22 -16.53 7.90
N VAL A 335 -47.18 -17.80 7.56
CA VAL A 335 -48.34 -18.57 7.11
C VAL A 335 -48.39 -19.86 7.93
N THR A 336 -49.30 -19.89 8.89
CA THR A 336 -49.76 -21.11 9.56
C THR A 336 -50.62 -21.90 8.59
N VAL A 337 -50.27 -23.17 8.32
CA VAL A 337 -51.17 -24.11 7.66
C VAL A 337 -51.42 -25.27 8.62
N ASP A 338 -52.63 -25.28 9.16
CA ASP A 338 -53.23 -26.41 9.88
C ASP A 338 -53.45 -27.59 8.90
N ALA A 339 -53.15 -28.80 9.37
CA ALA A 339 -53.68 -30.03 8.80
C ALA A 339 -55.09 -30.29 9.37
N PRO A 340 -55.99 -30.86 8.57
CA PRO A 340 -56.52 -32.15 9.00
C PRO A 340 -56.76 -33.18 7.88
N ASP A 341 -56.37 -34.40 8.22
CA ASP A 341 -57.09 -35.69 8.21
C ASP A 341 -57.94 -36.21 7.02
N ALA A 342 -57.97 -37.55 6.99
CA ALA A 342 -58.26 -38.49 5.91
C ALA A 342 -59.72 -38.62 5.43
N GLY A 343 -59.89 -39.17 4.22
CA GLY A 343 -61.18 -39.74 3.78
C GLY A 343 -61.27 -40.23 2.33
N ALA A 344 -61.23 -41.56 2.16
CA ALA A 344 -62.01 -42.42 1.23
C ALA A 344 -61.86 -42.37 -0.31
N MET A 345 -61.42 -43.53 -0.82
CA MET A 345 -61.69 -44.31 -2.05
C MET A 345 -62.74 -43.88 -3.10
N ALA A 346 -62.39 -44.05 -4.39
CA ALA A 346 -63.10 -44.80 -5.47
C ALA A 346 -62.26 -44.68 -6.78
N GLU A 347 -61.80 -45.76 -7.43
CA GLU A 347 -62.39 -46.46 -8.61
C GLU A 347 -62.73 -45.51 -9.80
N ASP A 348 -62.46 -45.74 -11.09
CA ASP A 348 -62.00 -46.85 -11.94
C ASP A 348 -61.78 -46.29 -13.38
N ALA A 349 -61.11 -47.08 -14.22
CA ALA A 349 -61.25 -47.23 -15.69
C ALA A 349 -60.46 -46.35 -16.71
N GLY A 350 -59.78 -47.07 -17.62
CA GLY A 350 -59.47 -46.68 -19.01
C GLY A 350 -57.97 -46.56 -19.34
N VAL A 351 -57.23 -47.61 -19.76
CA VAL A 351 -57.09 -48.15 -21.16
C VAL A 351 -57.08 -47.02 -22.21
N VAL A 352 -56.16 -46.84 -23.17
CA VAL A 352 -55.38 -47.69 -24.10
C VAL A 352 -54.24 -46.78 -24.63
N GLY A 353 -53.00 -47.23 -24.80
CA GLY A 353 -52.51 -47.65 -26.13
C GLY A 353 -51.52 -46.66 -26.79
N PRO A 354 -50.65 -47.10 -27.72
CA PRO A 354 -49.23 -46.72 -27.74
C PRO A 354 -48.81 -45.96 -29.02
N SER A 355 -47.54 -45.51 -29.09
CA SER A 355 -46.60 -45.82 -30.19
C SER A 355 -45.37 -44.88 -30.21
N SER A 356 -44.20 -45.46 -29.92
CA SER A 356 -42.97 -45.56 -30.73
C SER A 356 -42.41 -44.40 -31.60
N PRO A 357 -41.09 -44.47 -31.95
CA PRO A 357 -40.20 -43.29 -32.00
C PRO A 357 -39.52 -43.01 -33.36
N ALA A 358 -38.61 -42.01 -33.30
CA ALA A 358 -37.44 -41.76 -34.18
C ALA A 358 -37.74 -41.08 -35.54
N PRO A 359 -36.74 -40.39 -36.15
CA PRO A 359 -35.35 -40.81 -36.34
C PRO A 359 -34.31 -40.20 -35.38
#